data_AF-A0A151NU26-F1
#
_entry.id   AF-A0A151NU26-F1
#
_cell.length_a   1.000
_cell.length_b   1.000
_cell.length_c   1.000
_cell.angle_alpha   90.00
_cell.angle_beta   90.00
_cell.angle_gamma   90.00
#
_symmetry.space_group_name_H-M   'P 1'
#
loop_
_entity.id
_entity.type
_entity.pdbx_description
1 polymer ?
#
loop_
_entity_poly.entity_id
_entity_poly.type
_entity_poly.pdbx_seq_one_letter_code
_entity_poly.pdbx_strand_id
1 'polypeptide(L)'
;MTEQRYLEPIASFAVAARPAPVFPVDVLGQGRTALKHANQELGLAFDEWDLDFYTRLFQRVGRNPTSVECFDLAQSNSEHSRHWFFKGQLRVDGQELPQSLFQAIMSTQDSSNPNNVIKFSDNSSAIQGRAVLALWPSDPTRPSPFEKRTTTRHVVFTAETHNFPTGVAPFSGATTGTGGRIRDVQCTGRGAHVIAATAGYSFGNLHIPGYPLPWEDAALPYPEAFARPLEVAIGASDGASDYGNKFGEPVLAGAGGQAAP
;
A
#
# COMPACT_ATOMS: atom_id res chain seq x y z
N MET A 1 11.17 -7.99 16.11
CA MET A 1 10.55 -6.64 16.04
C MET A 1 9.31 -6.50 16.91
N THR A 2 8.49 -7.55 17.07
CA THR A 2 7.18 -7.47 17.75
C THR A 2 7.15 -8.05 19.17
N GLU A 3 8.26 -8.63 19.62
CA GLU A 3 8.34 -9.36 20.89
C GLU A 3 9.36 -8.72 21.83
N GLN A 4 9.07 -8.78 23.12
CA GLN A 4 9.97 -8.38 24.18
C GLN A 4 10.08 -9.52 25.19
N ARG A 5 11.31 -9.88 25.56
CA ARG A 5 11.56 -10.87 26.61
C ARG A 5 11.41 -10.22 27.97
N TYR A 6 10.55 -10.79 28.80
CA TYR A 6 10.47 -10.49 30.23
C TYR A 6 11.27 -11.54 31.02
N LEU A 7 12.02 -11.08 32.02
CA LEU A 7 12.79 -11.98 32.90
C LEU A 7 11.93 -12.55 34.03
N GLU A 8 10.82 -11.90 34.33
CA GLU A 8 9.85 -12.28 35.35
C GLU A 8 8.43 -12.20 34.77
N PRO A 9 7.45 -12.94 35.31
CA PRO A 9 6.06 -12.82 34.88
C PRO A 9 5.53 -11.38 35.01
N ILE A 10 4.77 -10.93 34.01
CA ILE A 10 4.15 -9.61 34.05
C ILE A 10 3.18 -9.50 35.23
N ALA A 11 3.32 -8.45 36.03
CA ALA A 11 2.44 -8.19 37.17
C ALA A 11 1.23 -7.29 36.81
N SER A 12 1.24 -6.67 35.62
CA SER A 12 0.22 -5.72 35.18
C SER A 12 0.19 -5.60 33.66
N PHE A 13 -0.99 -5.30 33.11
CA PHE A 13 -1.20 -4.91 31.71
C PHE A 13 -1.31 -3.37 31.54
N ALA A 14 -1.08 -2.60 32.59
CA ALA A 14 -1.15 -1.14 32.52
C ALA A 14 -0.05 -0.60 31.62
N VAL A 15 -0.44 0.07 30.55
CA VAL A 15 0.47 0.75 29.63
C VAL A 15 0.62 2.20 30.09
N ALA A 16 1.84 2.64 30.42
CA ALA A 16 2.11 4.00 30.89
C ALA A 16 2.07 5.07 29.77
N ALA A 17 1.58 4.72 28.58
CA ALA A 17 1.52 5.61 27.43
C ALA A 17 0.49 6.72 27.67
N ARG A 18 0.93 7.98 27.53
CA ARG A 18 0.06 9.15 27.50
C ARG A 18 -0.01 9.67 26.06
N PRO A 19 -1.19 10.06 25.55
CA PRO A 19 -1.26 10.70 24.24
C PRO A 19 -0.36 11.93 24.18
N ALA A 20 0.45 12.04 23.13
CA ALA A 20 1.24 13.23 22.89
C ALA A 20 0.29 14.42 22.61
N PRO A 21 0.56 15.62 23.14
CA PRO A 21 -0.27 16.78 22.89
C PRO A 21 -0.15 17.22 21.43
N VAL A 22 -1.28 17.65 20.85
CA VAL A 22 -1.25 18.38 19.57
C VAL A 22 -0.70 19.77 19.84
N PHE A 23 0.31 20.16 19.07
CA PHE A 23 0.92 21.49 19.15
C PHE A 23 0.81 22.25 17.82
N PRO A 24 0.72 23.60 17.85
CA PRO A 24 0.81 24.44 16.65
C PRO A 24 2.27 24.58 16.20
N VAL A 25 2.49 24.61 14.88
CA VAL A 25 3.77 24.95 14.25
C VAL A 25 3.75 26.44 13.90
N ASP A 26 4.65 27.23 14.47
CA ASP A 26 4.57 28.70 14.47
C ASP A 26 4.98 29.36 13.15
N VAL A 27 4.25 29.07 12.07
CA VAL A 27 4.48 29.64 10.73
C VAL A 27 4.21 31.14 10.66
N LEU A 28 3.27 31.69 11.44
CA LEU A 28 2.99 33.12 11.46
C LEU A 28 4.09 33.92 12.18
N GLY A 29 4.63 33.39 13.29
CA GLY A 29 5.70 34.06 14.04
C GLY A 29 7.10 33.81 13.47
N GLN A 30 7.39 32.58 13.08
CA GLN A 30 8.75 32.14 12.68
C GLN A 30 8.86 31.77 11.19
N GLY A 31 7.76 31.87 10.43
CA GLY A 31 7.76 31.60 9.00
C GLY A 31 8.20 30.18 8.67
N ARG A 32 8.99 30.08 7.59
CA ARG A 32 9.51 28.83 7.05
C ARG A 32 10.35 28.04 8.05
N THR A 33 11.06 28.71 8.96
CA THR A 33 11.94 28.06 9.94
C THR A 33 11.15 27.16 10.89
N ALA A 34 9.97 27.59 11.32
CA ALA A 34 9.08 26.79 12.17
C ALA A 34 8.70 25.48 11.46
N LEU A 35 8.34 25.56 10.18
CA LEU A 35 7.95 24.39 9.40
C LEU A 35 9.14 23.47 9.10
N LYS A 36 10.34 24.02 8.87
CA LYS A 36 11.56 23.24 8.69
C LYS A 36 11.92 22.45 9.95
N HIS A 37 11.76 23.04 11.13
CA HIS A 37 11.96 22.35 12.40
C HIS A 37 10.96 21.19 12.57
N ALA A 38 9.66 21.48 12.36
CA ALA A 38 8.62 20.46 12.42
C ALA A 38 8.85 19.32 11.41
N ASN A 39 9.34 19.63 10.20
CA ASN A 39 9.69 18.63 9.18
C ASN A 39 10.74 17.62 9.70
N GLN A 40 11.77 18.12 10.39
CA GLN A 40 12.84 17.29 10.95
C GLN A 40 12.36 16.47 12.15
N GLU A 41 11.65 17.11 13.09
CA GLU A 41 11.19 16.44 14.32
C GLU A 41 10.12 15.37 14.05
N LEU A 42 9.20 15.65 13.14
CA LEU A 42 8.07 14.76 12.84
C LEU A 42 8.36 13.80 11.67
N GLY A 43 9.50 13.96 10.98
CA GLY A 43 9.86 13.12 9.83
C GLY A 43 8.91 13.28 8.64
N LEU A 44 8.53 14.52 8.31
CA LEU A 44 7.50 14.80 7.28
C LEU A 44 8.00 14.65 5.84
N ALA A 45 9.33 14.61 5.65
CA ALA A 45 9.99 14.51 4.36
C ALA A 45 9.59 15.60 3.33
N PHE A 46 9.21 16.78 3.81
CA PHE A 46 8.96 17.94 2.94
C PHE A 46 10.26 18.39 2.26
N ASP A 47 10.18 18.62 0.96
CA ASP A 47 11.26 19.23 0.20
C ASP A 47 11.23 20.77 0.30
N GLU A 48 12.16 21.44 -0.41
CA GLU A 48 12.25 22.90 -0.36
C GLU A 48 10.99 23.58 -0.94
N TRP A 49 10.33 22.96 -1.93
CA TRP A 49 9.11 23.47 -2.55
C TRP A 49 7.91 23.33 -1.61
N ASP A 50 7.78 22.19 -0.94
CA ASP A 50 6.74 21.93 0.06
C ASP A 50 6.81 22.96 1.19
N LEU A 51 8.00 23.16 1.75
CA LEU A 51 8.24 24.12 2.83
C LEU A 51 7.80 25.53 2.42
N ASP A 52 8.13 25.93 1.20
CA ASP A 52 7.76 27.22 0.63
C ASP A 52 6.25 27.33 0.39
N PHE A 53 5.64 26.30 -0.19
CA PHE A 53 4.22 26.26 -0.51
C PHE A 53 3.37 26.32 0.76
N TYR A 54 3.63 25.46 1.74
CA TYR A 54 2.84 25.42 2.97
C TYR A 54 3.07 26.64 3.85
N THR A 55 4.29 27.20 3.89
CA THR A 55 4.53 28.48 4.59
C THR A 55 3.64 29.57 4.03
N ARG A 56 3.61 29.75 2.70
CA ARG A 56 2.74 30.74 2.05
C ARG A 56 1.26 30.43 2.25
N LEU A 57 0.86 29.16 2.21
CA LEU A 57 -0.51 28.74 2.42
C LEU A 57 -1.01 29.17 3.80
N PHE A 58 -0.29 28.83 4.87
CA PHE A 58 -0.71 29.14 6.24
C PHE A 58 -0.60 30.62 6.58
N GLN A 59 0.35 31.34 5.99
CA GLN A 59 0.37 32.81 6.03
C GLN A 59 -0.86 33.43 5.37
N ARG A 60 -1.29 32.92 4.20
CA ARG A 60 -2.49 33.39 3.50
C ARG A 60 -3.77 33.08 4.28
N VAL A 61 -3.85 31.90 4.90
CA VAL A 61 -5.00 31.51 5.73
C VAL A 61 -5.04 32.30 7.04
N GLY A 62 -3.90 32.83 7.50
CA GLY A 62 -3.83 33.64 8.72
C GLY A 62 -3.89 32.82 10.01
N ARG A 63 -3.41 31.57 9.98
CA ARG A 63 -3.28 30.72 11.18
C ARG A 63 -2.08 29.77 11.08
N ASN A 64 -1.59 29.33 12.23
CA ASN A 64 -0.59 28.27 12.33
C ASN A 64 -1.22 26.89 12.02
N PRO A 65 -0.53 26.00 11.27
CA PRO A 65 -0.91 24.60 11.20
C PRO A 65 -0.69 23.89 12.53
N THR A 66 -1.50 22.87 12.79
CA THR A 66 -1.21 21.91 13.85
C THR A 66 -0.24 20.83 13.37
N SER A 67 0.48 20.20 14.30
CA SER A 67 1.30 19.01 14.05
C SER A 67 0.54 17.90 13.30
N VAL A 68 -0.75 17.71 13.59
CA VAL A 68 -1.61 16.74 12.90
C VAL A 68 -1.86 17.15 11.45
N GLU A 69 -2.16 18.42 11.18
CA GLU A 69 -2.33 18.93 9.81
C GLU A 69 -1.02 18.83 9.01
N CYS A 70 0.13 19.12 9.62
CA CYS A 70 1.43 18.92 8.98
C CYS A 70 1.65 17.46 8.59
N PHE A 71 1.30 16.51 9.47
CA PHE A 71 1.44 15.08 9.20
C PHE A 71 0.48 14.62 8.10
N ASP A 72 -0.77 15.08 8.10
CA ASP A 72 -1.74 14.78 7.04
C ASP A 72 -1.29 15.29 5.67
N LEU A 73 -0.77 16.52 5.61
CA LEU A 73 -0.22 17.11 4.38
C LEU A 73 0.98 16.33 3.85
N ALA A 74 1.86 15.85 4.74
CA ALA A 74 3.00 15.01 4.39
C ALA A 74 2.57 13.68 3.77
N GLN A 75 1.63 12.98 4.39
CA GLN A 75 1.14 11.70 3.88
C GLN A 75 0.37 11.86 2.57
N SER A 76 -0.45 12.90 2.47
CA SER A 76 -1.28 13.18 1.30
C SER A 76 -0.48 13.61 0.05
N ASN A 77 0.67 14.29 0.24
CA ASN A 77 1.52 14.75 -0.86
C ASN A 77 2.78 13.91 -1.10
N SER A 78 2.97 12.82 -0.34
CA SER A 78 4.03 11.84 -0.58
C SER A 78 3.97 11.27 -2.01
N GLU A 79 5.11 10.79 -2.51
CA GLU A 79 5.18 10.13 -3.83
C GLU A 79 4.23 8.92 -3.90
N HIS A 80 4.14 8.16 -2.80
CA HIS A 80 3.27 6.99 -2.71
C HIS A 80 1.79 7.35 -2.92
N SER A 81 1.34 8.50 -2.41
CA SER A 81 -0.07 8.92 -2.49
C SER A 81 -0.39 9.70 -3.76
N ARG A 82 0.55 10.54 -4.23
CA ARG A 82 0.27 11.49 -5.32
C ARG A 82 0.73 11.00 -6.68
N HIS A 83 1.68 10.07 -6.70
CA HIS A 83 2.32 9.51 -7.89
C HIS A 83 2.93 10.60 -8.79
N TRP A 84 3.79 11.46 -8.22
CA TRP A 84 4.41 12.56 -8.96
C TRP A 84 5.26 12.04 -10.11
N PHE A 85 5.99 10.93 -9.92
CA PHE A 85 6.79 10.35 -10.98
C PHE A 85 5.95 9.93 -12.19
N PHE A 86 4.81 9.28 -11.97
CA PHE A 86 3.92 8.83 -13.05
C PHE A 86 3.20 9.98 -13.77
N LYS A 87 2.95 11.09 -13.08
CA LYS A 87 2.27 12.28 -13.63
C LYS A 87 3.23 13.32 -14.17
N GLY A 88 4.50 13.23 -13.83
CA GLY A 88 5.54 14.16 -14.22
C GLY A 88 5.75 14.21 -15.74
N GLN A 89 6.31 15.33 -16.18
CA GLN A 89 6.77 15.48 -17.56
C GLN A 89 8.07 14.69 -17.74
N LEU A 90 8.13 13.86 -18.77
CA LEU A 90 9.31 13.05 -19.08
C LEU A 90 10.19 13.76 -20.10
N ARG A 91 11.50 13.70 -19.87
CA ARG A 91 12.52 14.08 -20.85
C ARG A 91 13.49 12.92 -21.02
N VAL A 92 13.55 12.35 -22.22
CA VAL A 92 14.43 11.22 -22.56
C VAL A 92 15.39 11.70 -23.64
N ASP A 93 16.70 11.52 -23.41
CA ASP A 93 17.76 11.97 -24.32
C ASP A 93 17.65 13.45 -24.73
N GLY A 94 17.24 14.30 -23.77
CA GLY A 94 17.04 15.74 -23.97
C GLY A 94 15.73 16.12 -24.68
N GLN A 95 14.91 15.17 -25.10
CA GLN A 95 13.63 15.42 -25.74
C GLN A 95 12.47 15.25 -24.77
N GLU A 96 11.59 16.25 -24.74
CA GLU A 96 10.37 16.21 -23.95
C GLU A 96 9.33 15.31 -24.61
N LEU A 97 8.80 14.34 -23.84
CA LEU A 97 7.76 13.46 -24.32
C LEU A 97 6.38 14.13 -24.17
N PRO A 98 5.46 13.92 -25.13
CA PRO A 98 4.15 14.59 -25.14
C PRO A 98 3.19 14.10 -24.05
N GLN A 99 3.48 12.95 -23.44
CA GLN A 99 2.62 12.29 -22.44
C GLN A 99 3.45 11.87 -21.23
N SER A 100 2.84 11.94 -20.05
CA SER A 100 3.35 11.30 -18.84
C SER A 100 3.16 9.78 -18.89
N LEU A 101 3.82 9.04 -17.99
CA LEU A 101 3.61 7.58 -17.88
C LEU A 101 2.14 7.23 -17.62
N PHE A 102 1.47 8.02 -16.76
CA PHE A 102 0.07 7.80 -16.46
C PHE A 102 -0.83 8.01 -17.69
N GLN A 103 -0.55 9.05 -18.48
CA GLN A 103 -1.26 9.30 -19.74
C GLN A 103 -1.01 8.20 -20.77
N ALA A 104 0.22 7.68 -20.86
CA ALA A 104 0.53 6.55 -21.74
C ALA A 104 -0.23 5.27 -21.33
N ILE A 105 -0.44 5.03 -20.03
CA ILE A 105 -1.30 3.94 -19.57
C ILE A 105 -2.76 4.20 -19.94
N MET A 106 -3.26 5.43 -19.74
CA MET A 106 -4.64 5.79 -20.08
C MET A 106 -4.92 5.70 -21.58
N SER A 107 -3.97 6.01 -22.45
CA SER A 107 -4.16 5.97 -23.91
C SER A 107 -4.35 4.55 -24.45
N THR A 108 -3.98 3.51 -23.70
CA THR A 108 -4.33 2.12 -24.04
C THR A 108 -5.84 1.91 -24.20
N GLN A 109 -6.65 2.79 -23.60
CA GLN A 109 -8.11 2.76 -23.71
C GLN A 109 -8.61 3.07 -25.12
N ASP A 110 -7.83 3.77 -25.93
CA ASP A 110 -8.21 4.15 -27.29
C ASP A 110 -8.15 2.95 -28.26
N SER A 111 -7.41 1.90 -27.89
CA SER A 111 -7.21 0.69 -28.70
C SER A 111 -7.64 -0.61 -28.02
N SER A 112 -7.95 -0.58 -26.73
CA SER A 112 -8.44 -1.75 -25.98
C SER A 112 -9.92 -2.07 -26.25
N ASN A 113 -10.33 -3.31 -25.97
CA ASN A 113 -11.73 -3.71 -26.05
C ASN A 113 -12.63 -2.81 -25.18
N PRO A 114 -13.80 -2.35 -25.67
CA PRO A 114 -14.67 -1.42 -24.94
C PRO A 114 -15.56 -2.15 -23.92
N ASN A 115 -14.95 -2.92 -23.00
CA ASN A 115 -15.67 -3.69 -21.98
C ASN A 115 -15.44 -3.17 -20.55
N ASN A 116 -14.73 -2.06 -20.37
CA ASN A 116 -14.50 -1.48 -19.05
C ASN A 116 -15.80 -0.91 -18.46
N VAL A 117 -16.10 -1.29 -17.21
CA VAL A 117 -17.19 -0.77 -16.39
C VAL A 117 -16.68 0.30 -15.42
N ILE A 118 -15.48 0.09 -14.87
CA ILE A 118 -14.78 1.04 -13.99
C ILE A 118 -13.33 1.14 -14.45
N LYS A 119 -12.83 2.37 -14.61
CA LYS A 119 -11.42 2.64 -14.94
C LYS A 119 -10.99 4.02 -14.42
N PHE A 120 -9.83 4.08 -13.76
CA PHE A 120 -9.19 5.32 -13.27
C PHE A 120 -10.05 6.22 -12.37
N SER A 121 -11.10 5.68 -11.75
CA SER A 121 -12.08 6.45 -10.99
C SER A 121 -12.52 5.79 -9.68
N ASP A 122 -11.82 4.74 -9.26
CA ASP A 122 -12.09 3.96 -8.05
C ASP A 122 -10.79 3.23 -7.63
N ASN A 123 -10.80 2.56 -6.48
CA ASN A 123 -9.66 1.76 -5.97
C ASN A 123 -9.40 0.49 -6.77
N SER A 124 -10.29 0.14 -7.70
CA SER A 124 -10.15 -1.03 -8.57
C SER A 124 -10.72 -0.77 -9.95
N SER A 125 -10.33 -1.58 -10.91
CA SER A 125 -10.92 -1.59 -12.24
C SER A 125 -11.95 -2.70 -12.35
N ALA A 126 -12.89 -2.58 -13.28
CA ALA A 126 -13.85 -3.64 -13.54
C ALA A 126 -14.18 -3.75 -15.02
N ILE A 127 -14.42 -4.97 -15.48
CA ILE A 127 -14.90 -5.25 -16.83
C ILE A 127 -16.32 -5.83 -16.82
N GLN A 128 -16.98 -5.76 -17.96
CA GLN A 128 -18.27 -6.36 -18.18
C GLN A 128 -18.18 -7.87 -17.95
N GLY A 129 -19.01 -8.36 -17.02
CA GLY A 129 -19.14 -9.78 -16.79
C GLY A 129 -20.43 -10.31 -17.40
N ARG A 130 -21.02 -11.32 -16.77
CA ARG A 130 -22.14 -12.08 -17.33
C ARG A 130 -23.24 -12.32 -16.30
N ALA A 131 -24.40 -12.73 -16.79
CA ALA A 131 -25.46 -13.24 -15.93
C ALA A 131 -24.97 -14.53 -15.24
N VAL A 132 -25.03 -14.54 -13.91
CA VAL A 132 -24.64 -15.67 -13.05
C VAL A 132 -25.79 -15.98 -12.12
N LEU A 133 -26.12 -17.27 -11.99
CA LEU A 133 -27.03 -17.77 -10.97
C LEU A 133 -26.28 -17.84 -9.64
N ALA A 134 -26.72 -17.06 -8.65
CA ALA A 134 -26.12 -17.05 -7.31
C ALA A 134 -27.19 -17.23 -6.23
N LEU A 135 -26.75 -17.69 -5.06
CA LEU A 135 -27.57 -17.72 -3.86
C LEU A 135 -27.49 -16.37 -3.15
N TRP A 136 -28.64 -15.83 -2.78
CA TRP A 136 -28.76 -14.57 -2.04
C TRP A 136 -29.69 -14.76 -0.85
N PRO A 137 -29.43 -14.14 0.31
CA PRO A 137 -30.44 -14.07 1.36
C PRO A 137 -31.65 -13.29 0.83
N SER A 138 -32.86 -13.77 1.07
CA SER A 138 -34.07 -13.06 0.63
C SER A 138 -34.24 -11.71 1.36
N ASP A 139 -33.64 -11.57 2.54
CA ASP A 139 -33.52 -10.32 3.30
C ASP A 139 -32.18 -10.29 4.05
N PRO A 140 -31.22 -9.42 3.67
CA PRO A 140 -29.91 -9.37 4.31
C PRO A 140 -29.92 -8.70 5.70
N THR A 141 -31.06 -8.13 6.13
CA THR A 141 -31.15 -7.39 7.41
C THR A 141 -31.59 -8.26 8.58
N ARG A 142 -32.03 -9.50 8.32
CA ARG A 142 -32.51 -10.47 9.32
C ARG A 142 -32.24 -11.91 8.87
N PRO A 143 -32.34 -12.91 9.77
CA PRO A 143 -32.29 -14.31 9.37
C PRO A 143 -33.34 -14.61 8.29
N SER A 144 -32.90 -15.08 7.14
CA SER A 144 -33.75 -15.34 5.98
C SER A 144 -33.21 -16.51 5.15
N PRO A 145 -34.08 -17.25 4.42
CA PRO A 145 -33.63 -18.32 3.54
C PRO A 145 -32.84 -17.76 2.35
N PHE A 146 -31.97 -18.59 1.80
CA PHE A 146 -31.32 -18.28 0.53
C PHE A 146 -32.26 -18.58 -0.65
N GLU A 147 -32.28 -17.68 -1.63
CA GLU A 147 -32.97 -17.86 -2.90
C GLU A 147 -31.98 -17.83 -4.07
N LYS A 148 -32.37 -18.48 -5.17
CA LYS A 148 -31.62 -18.45 -6.41
C LYS A 148 -31.98 -17.18 -7.19
N ARG A 149 -30.99 -16.37 -7.49
CA ARG A 149 -31.17 -15.15 -8.29
C ARG A 149 -30.14 -15.08 -9.40
N THR A 150 -30.61 -14.85 -10.62
CA THR A 150 -29.74 -14.53 -11.75
C THR A 150 -29.46 -13.03 -11.75
N THR A 151 -28.20 -12.65 -11.60
CA THR A 151 -27.76 -11.25 -11.67
C THR A 151 -26.52 -11.13 -12.55
N THR A 152 -26.35 -10.01 -13.24
CA THR A 152 -25.07 -9.71 -13.89
C THR A 152 -24.01 -9.50 -12.82
N ARG A 153 -22.92 -10.26 -12.89
CA ARG A 153 -21.74 -10.08 -12.04
C ARG A 153 -20.57 -9.63 -12.89
N HIS A 154 -20.13 -8.39 -12.69
CA HIS A 154 -18.92 -7.83 -13.28
C HIS A 154 -17.68 -8.41 -12.61
N VAL A 155 -16.54 -8.36 -13.31
CA VAL A 155 -15.26 -8.84 -12.77
C VAL A 155 -14.43 -7.65 -12.36
N VAL A 156 -14.05 -7.61 -11.08
CA VAL A 156 -13.18 -6.57 -10.51
C VAL A 156 -11.74 -7.07 -10.52
N PHE A 157 -10.82 -6.20 -10.92
CA PHE A 157 -9.38 -6.43 -10.88
C PHE A 157 -8.70 -5.33 -10.08
N THR A 158 -7.84 -5.78 -9.17
CA THR A 158 -6.94 -4.92 -8.41
C THR A 158 -5.61 -5.64 -8.23
N ALA A 159 -4.55 -4.85 -8.11
CA ALA A 159 -3.23 -5.34 -7.77
C ALA A 159 -2.57 -4.27 -6.89
N GLU A 160 -1.98 -4.72 -5.79
CA GLU A 160 -1.19 -3.87 -4.91
C GLU A 160 0.18 -4.52 -4.69
N THR A 161 1.12 -3.73 -4.20
CA THR A 161 2.40 -4.22 -3.70
C THR A 161 2.62 -3.69 -2.30
N HIS A 162 3.38 -4.41 -1.47
CA HIS A 162 3.62 -4.00 -0.09
C HIS A 162 5.11 -4.17 0.27
N ASN A 163 5.96 -3.66 -0.61
CA ASN A 163 7.38 -4.01 -0.71
C ASN A 163 8.19 -3.61 0.52
N PHE A 164 8.20 -2.32 0.87
CA PHE A 164 9.05 -1.81 1.95
C PHE A 164 8.71 -2.45 3.31
N PRO A 165 7.44 -2.52 3.75
CA PRO A 165 7.13 -3.16 5.03
C PRO A 165 7.38 -4.67 5.03
N THR A 166 7.22 -5.34 3.88
CA THR A 166 7.56 -6.77 3.74
C THR A 166 9.08 -6.99 3.84
N GLY A 167 9.89 -6.05 3.34
CA GLY A 167 11.34 -6.08 3.53
C GLY A 167 11.76 -5.94 4.99
N VAL A 168 10.99 -5.22 5.82
CA VAL A 168 11.31 -5.01 7.25
C VAL A 168 10.73 -6.11 8.14
N ALA A 169 9.47 -6.48 7.92
CA ALA A 169 8.74 -7.48 8.71
C ALA A 169 7.90 -8.35 7.76
N PRO A 170 8.48 -9.41 7.16
CA PRO A 170 7.87 -10.13 6.04
C PRO A 170 6.42 -10.59 6.27
N PHE A 171 6.17 -11.26 7.40
CA PHE A 171 4.84 -11.77 7.73
C PHE A 171 3.81 -10.65 7.87
N SER A 172 4.12 -9.63 8.68
CA SER A 172 3.21 -8.50 8.90
C SER A 172 3.03 -7.65 7.64
N GLY A 173 4.08 -7.43 6.84
CA GLY A 173 3.99 -6.69 5.60
C GLY A 173 3.13 -7.38 4.55
N ALA A 174 3.28 -8.69 4.37
CA ALA A 174 2.48 -9.45 3.43
C ALA A 174 1.03 -9.63 3.88
N THR A 175 0.78 -9.86 5.18
CA THR A 175 -0.60 -9.93 5.71
C THR A 175 -1.35 -8.61 5.47
N THR A 176 -0.74 -7.46 5.77
CA THR A 176 -1.40 -6.16 5.56
C THR A 176 -1.51 -5.78 4.09
N GLY A 177 -0.57 -6.23 3.24
CA GLY A 177 -0.69 -6.12 1.78
C GLY A 177 -1.88 -6.89 1.22
N THR A 178 -2.04 -8.16 1.61
CA THR A 178 -3.24 -8.95 1.26
C THR A 178 -4.51 -8.27 1.77
N GLY A 179 -4.51 -7.83 3.04
CA GLY A 179 -5.66 -7.16 3.63
C GLY A 179 -6.03 -5.83 2.97
N GLY A 180 -5.05 -5.02 2.58
CA GLY A 180 -5.23 -3.76 1.84
C GLY A 180 -5.97 -3.99 0.53
N ARG A 181 -5.40 -4.86 -0.30
CA ARG A 181 -5.94 -5.23 -1.60
C ARG A 181 -7.33 -5.86 -1.50
N ILE A 182 -7.60 -6.69 -0.47
CA ILE A 182 -8.95 -7.20 -0.20
C ILE A 182 -9.94 -6.05 0.06
N ARG A 183 -9.55 -5.03 0.85
CA ARG A 183 -10.40 -3.87 1.14
C ARG A 183 -10.69 -3.06 -0.12
N ASP A 184 -9.74 -2.89 -1.02
CA ASP A 184 -9.99 -2.19 -2.28
C ASP A 184 -11.06 -2.85 -3.13
N VAL A 185 -11.03 -4.19 -3.22
CA VAL A 185 -12.11 -4.94 -3.88
C VAL A 185 -13.43 -4.69 -3.16
N GLN A 186 -13.47 -4.88 -1.84
CA GLN A 186 -14.72 -4.77 -1.08
C GLN A 186 -15.31 -3.35 -1.13
N CYS A 187 -14.48 -2.32 -1.23
CA CYS A 187 -14.88 -0.92 -1.32
C CYS A 187 -15.16 -0.41 -2.74
N THR A 188 -14.97 -1.25 -3.77
CA THR A 188 -15.24 -0.85 -5.17
C THR A 188 -16.73 -0.50 -5.36
N GLY A 189 -17.01 0.67 -5.92
CA GLY A 189 -18.36 1.18 -6.15
C GLY A 189 -19.18 1.34 -4.87
N ARG A 190 -20.17 0.45 -4.67
CA ARG A 190 -21.04 0.43 -3.47
C ARG A 190 -20.89 -0.88 -2.68
N GLY A 191 -19.80 -1.59 -2.92
CA GLY A 191 -19.57 -2.94 -2.42
C GLY A 191 -19.31 -3.91 -3.58
N ALA A 192 -18.20 -4.64 -3.50
CA ALA A 192 -17.97 -5.82 -4.31
C ALA A 192 -17.48 -6.97 -3.42
N HIS A 193 -17.28 -8.15 -4.01
CA HIS A 193 -16.86 -9.33 -3.27
C HIS A 193 -15.59 -9.91 -3.87
N VAL A 194 -14.63 -10.18 -3.00
CA VAL A 194 -13.44 -10.97 -3.32
C VAL A 194 -13.85 -12.39 -3.71
N ILE A 195 -13.21 -12.92 -4.75
CA ILE A 195 -13.47 -14.28 -5.28
C ILE A 195 -12.21 -15.13 -5.21
N ALA A 196 -11.07 -14.58 -5.63
CA ALA A 196 -9.79 -15.27 -5.68
C ALA A 196 -8.64 -14.25 -5.77
N ALA A 197 -7.45 -14.70 -5.40
CA ALA A 197 -6.22 -13.92 -5.51
C ALA A 197 -5.09 -14.66 -6.23
N THR A 198 -4.09 -13.86 -6.61
CA THR A 198 -2.77 -14.30 -7.06
C THR A 198 -1.73 -13.60 -6.18
N ALA A 199 -0.64 -14.29 -5.85
CA ALA A 199 0.47 -13.72 -5.08
C ALA A 199 1.78 -13.72 -5.88
N GLY A 200 2.54 -12.63 -5.82
CA GLY A 200 3.82 -12.48 -6.53
C GLY A 200 4.94 -12.09 -5.56
N TYR A 201 6.09 -12.75 -5.66
CA TYR A 201 7.26 -12.46 -4.84
C TYR A 201 8.51 -12.33 -5.71
N SER A 202 9.33 -11.34 -5.37
CA SER A 202 10.69 -11.19 -5.91
C SER A 202 11.64 -10.89 -4.75
N PHE A 203 12.73 -11.64 -4.67
CA PHE A 203 13.72 -11.54 -3.61
C PHE A 203 15.13 -11.79 -4.17
N GLY A 204 16.15 -11.45 -3.38
CA GLY A 204 17.55 -11.73 -3.74
C GLY A 204 17.95 -13.18 -3.52
N ASN A 205 19.26 -13.45 -3.56
CA ASN A 205 19.85 -14.75 -3.27
C ASN A 205 19.38 -15.27 -1.90
N LEU A 206 18.92 -16.52 -1.85
CA LEU A 206 18.29 -17.09 -0.66
C LEU A 206 19.33 -17.50 0.38
N HIS A 207 20.51 -17.96 -0.05
CA HIS A 207 21.55 -18.47 0.82
C HIS A 207 21.01 -19.53 1.80
N ILE A 208 20.31 -20.54 1.25
CA ILE A 208 19.66 -21.60 2.05
C ILE A 208 20.73 -22.36 2.85
N PRO A 209 20.61 -22.47 4.19
CA PRO A 209 21.58 -23.19 5.02
C PRO A 209 21.75 -24.65 4.57
N GLY A 210 23.00 -25.05 4.31
CA GLY A 210 23.32 -26.40 3.83
C GLY A 210 23.04 -26.64 2.34
N TYR A 211 22.61 -25.61 1.59
CA TYR A 211 22.32 -25.71 0.17
C TYR A 211 22.87 -24.49 -0.61
N PRO A 212 24.20 -24.34 -0.70
CA PRO A 212 24.82 -23.23 -1.41
C PRO A 212 24.67 -23.39 -2.92
N LEU A 213 24.33 -22.30 -3.61
CA LEU A 213 24.24 -22.28 -5.07
C LEU A 213 25.42 -21.49 -5.68
N PRO A 214 25.94 -21.89 -6.86
CA PRO A 214 27.18 -21.34 -7.40
C PRO A 214 27.09 -19.87 -7.84
N TRP A 215 25.89 -19.32 -7.98
CA TRP A 215 25.64 -17.90 -8.29
C TRP A 215 25.40 -17.04 -7.04
N GLU A 216 25.34 -17.63 -5.86
CA GLU A 216 25.08 -16.91 -4.62
C GLU A 216 26.38 -16.38 -4.01
N ASP A 217 26.66 -15.09 -4.22
CA ASP A 217 27.82 -14.43 -3.63
C ASP A 217 27.56 -14.06 -2.15
N ALA A 218 28.19 -14.82 -1.24
CA ALA A 218 28.10 -14.58 0.20
C ALA A 218 28.83 -13.30 0.65
N ALA A 219 29.68 -12.71 -0.18
CA ALA A 219 30.38 -11.46 0.13
C ALA A 219 29.55 -10.21 -0.20
N LEU A 220 28.41 -10.36 -0.89
CA LEU A 220 27.56 -9.23 -1.24
C LEU A 220 26.97 -8.60 0.03
N PRO A 221 27.22 -7.31 0.29
CA PRO A 221 26.73 -6.66 1.50
C PRO A 221 25.20 -6.56 1.47
N TYR A 222 24.57 -6.88 2.59
CA TYR A 222 23.11 -6.78 2.75
C TYR A 222 22.79 -5.92 3.98
N PRO A 223 21.86 -4.95 3.89
CA PRO A 223 21.55 -4.08 5.02
C PRO A 223 20.92 -4.85 6.19
N GLU A 224 21.39 -4.58 7.41
CA GLU A 224 20.88 -5.23 8.63
C GLU A 224 19.44 -4.82 8.99
N ALA A 225 18.97 -3.68 8.48
CA ALA A 225 17.62 -3.18 8.74
C ALA A 225 16.51 -3.96 8.01
N PHE A 226 16.87 -4.81 7.04
CA PHE A 226 15.92 -5.62 6.27
C PHE A 226 16.08 -7.10 6.61
N ALA A 227 14.95 -7.83 6.57
CA ALA A 227 14.94 -9.27 6.65
C ALA A 227 15.70 -9.87 5.45
N ARG A 228 16.40 -10.98 5.68
CA ARG A 228 17.16 -11.66 4.62
C ARG A 228 16.20 -12.21 3.55
N PRO A 229 16.65 -12.36 2.29
CA PRO A 229 15.78 -12.86 1.21
C PRO A 229 15.06 -14.18 1.52
N LEU A 230 15.70 -15.12 2.22
CA LEU A 230 15.07 -16.36 2.68
C LEU A 230 13.94 -16.10 3.70
N GLU A 231 14.15 -15.20 4.65
CA GLU A 231 13.13 -14.81 5.63
C GLU A 231 11.96 -14.10 4.95
N VAL A 232 12.24 -13.29 3.93
CA VAL A 232 11.21 -12.66 3.09
C VAL A 232 10.40 -13.72 2.35
N ALA A 233 11.06 -14.66 1.67
CA ALA A 233 10.39 -15.71 0.91
C ALA A 233 9.45 -16.56 1.77
N ILE A 234 9.89 -16.94 2.98
CA ILE A 234 9.09 -17.73 3.93
C ILE A 234 7.99 -16.85 4.53
N GLY A 235 8.38 -15.78 5.22
CA GLY A 235 7.46 -14.98 6.02
C GLY A 235 6.41 -14.24 5.18
N ALA A 236 6.76 -13.76 3.98
CA ALA A 236 5.79 -13.13 3.10
C ALA A 236 4.76 -14.13 2.58
N SER A 237 5.20 -15.34 2.20
CA SER A 237 4.27 -16.38 1.74
C SER A 237 3.34 -16.86 2.85
N ASP A 238 3.88 -17.06 4.05
CA ASP A 238 3.09 -17.42 5.22
C ASP A 238 2.08 -16.31 5.57
N GLY A 239 2.52 -15.05 5.55
CA GLY A 239 1.67 -13.92 5.87
C GLY A 239 0.53 -13.71 4.87
N ALA A 240 0.82 -13.77 3.58
CA ALA A 240 -0.23 -13.66 2.56
C ALA A 240 -1.26 -14.79 2.68
N SER A 241 -0.79 -16.02 2.91
CA SER A 241 -1.65 -17.20 3.08
C SER A 241 -2.47 -17.14 4.37
N ASP A 242 -1.88 -16.70 5.48
CA ASP A 242 -2.55 -16.58 6.77
C ASP A 242 -3.75 -15.62 6.69
N TYR A 243 -3.56 -14.44 6.09
CA TYR A 243 -4.64 -13.47 5.94
C TYR A 243 -5.72 -13.98 4.98
N GLY A 244 -5.32 -14.52 3.81
CA GLY A 244 -6.24 -15.09 2.82
C GLY A 244 -7.09 -16.23 3.39
N ASN A 245 -6.45 -17.19 4.08
CA ASN A 245 -7.12 -18.33 4.70
C ASN A 245 -8.13 -17.91 5.76
N LYS A 246 -7.76 -16.97 6.64
CA LYS A 246 -8.66 -16.47 7.70
C LYS A 246 -9.81 -15.64 7.14
N PHE A 247 -9.57 -14.88 6.07
CA PHE A 247 -10.61 -14.11 5.40
C PHE A 247 -11.55 -15.01 4.57
N GLY A 248 -11.05 -16.14 4.06
CA GLY A 248 -11.80 -17.03 3.16
C GLY A 248 -11.56 -16.72 1.68
N GLU A 249 -10.41 -16.18 1.33
CA GLU A 249 -9.99 -15.97 -0.06
C GLU A 249 -9.06 -17.08 -0.54
N PRO A 250 -9.41 -17.80 -1.63
CA PRO A 250 -8.49 -18.75 -2.24
C PRO A 250 -7.40 -18.04 -3.06
N VAL A 251 -6.15 -18.37 -2.80
CA VAL A 251 -5.01 -17.99 -3.64
C VAL A 251 -4.82 -19.06 -4.72
N LEU A 252 -5.13 -18.72 -5.98
CA LEU A 252 -5.23 -19.70 -7.07
C LEU A 252 -3.97 -19.82 -7.91
N ALA A 253 -3.12 -18.79 -7.90
CA ALA A 253 -1.91 -18.74 -8.69
C ALA A 253 -0.84 -17.89 -7.99
N GLY A 254 0.40 -18.01 -8.45
CA GLY A 254 1.45 -17.12 -8.04
C GLY A 254 2.67 -17.15 -8.93
N ALA A 255 3.56 -16.19 -8.71
CA ALA A 255 4.87 -16.11 -9.33
C ALA A 255 5.94 -15.89 -8.26
N GLY A 256 7.04 -16.63 -8.35
CA GLY A 256 8.22 -16.45 -7.52
C GLY A 256 9.45 -16.39 -8.41
N GLY A 257 10.29 -15.37 -8.21
CA GLY A 257 11.54 -15.23 -8.95
C GLY A 257 12.65 -14.70 -8.06
N GLN A 258 13.88 -15.13 -8.33
CA GLN A 258 15.07 -14.41 -7.85
C GLN A 258 15.34 -13.26 -8.82
N ALA A 259 15.35 -12.03 -8.32
CA ALA A 259 15.85 -10.92 -9.13
C ALA A 259 17.35 -11.11 -9.32
N ALA A 260 17.82 -11.06 -10.57
CA ALA A 260 19.25 -11.01 -10.84
C ALA A 260 19.86 -9.77 -10.16
N PRO A 261 21.09 -9.87 -9.62
CA PRO A 261 21.73 -8.78 -8.88
C PRO A 261 21.88 -7.49 -9.70
#